data_AF-A0A354S7U5-F1
#
_entry.id   AF-A0A354S7U5-F1
#
_cell.length_a   1.000
_cell.length_b   1.000
_cell.length_c   1.000
_cell.angle_alpha   90.00
_cell.angle_beta   90.00
_cell.angle_gamma   90.00
#
_symmetry.space_group_name_H-M   'P 1'
#
loop_
_entity.id
_entity.type
_entity.pdbx_description
1 polymer ?
#
loop_
_entity_poly.entity_id
_entity_poly.type
_entity_poly.pdbx_seq_one_letter_code
_entity_poly.pdbx_strand_id
1 'polypeptide(L)'
;MGKRFLGLPILASLVLLAFSACVKEPKPEPLPPLATGPFEPRLKQGWQVHAVSYQGNMPNPFDTTTTAQFQGEAYDVSGEFTFEDRNDSALAHYSIDFTADLLAGMVPLHYMNFGDGIWTYDSISKTIWFYAYPDTLEFIVDYDADTLQLWHSNVIIDYPAMNITLPTRMDIELRK
;
A
#
# COMPACT_ATOMS: atom_id res chain seq x y z
N MET A 1 -73.07 16.82 39.60
CA MET A 1 -72.50 18.14 39.23
C MET A 1 -70.98 18.02 39.14
N GLY A 2 -70.38 18.43 38.01
CA GLY A 2 -68.93 18.59 37.78
C GLY A 2 -68.18 17.30 37.37
N LYS A 3 -68.00 16.98 36.08
CA LYS A 3 -66.87 17.39 35.18
C LYS A 3 -65.50 17.18 35.85
N ARG A 4 -64.58 16.37 35.28
CA ARG A 4 -63.74 16.75 34.12
C ARG A 4 -63.17 15.55 33.35
N PHE A 5 -63.12 15.75 32.03
CA PHE A 5 -62.43 15.01 30.98
C PHE A 5 -60.90 15.15 31.05
N LEU A 6 -60.19 14.12 30.54
CA LEU A 6 -58.91 14.08 29.77
C LEU A 6 -58.40 12.62 29.90
N GLY A 7 -58.18 11.79 28.89
CA GLY A 7 -57.85 12.01 27.48
C GLY A 7 -56.42 11.54 27.21
N LEU A 8 -56.26 10.35 26.57
CA LEU A 8 -55.08 9.78 25.88
C LEU A 8 -53.92 9.17 26.72
N PRO A 9 -53.06 8.27 26.15
CA PRO A 9 -53.28 7.26 25.09
C PRO A 9 -52.60 5.90 25.35
N ILE A 10 -52.86 4.97 24.42
CA ILE A 10 -52.29 3.64 24.18
C ILE A 10 -50.74 3.63 24.23
N LEU A 11 -50.14 2.77 25.05
CA LEU A 11 -48.73 2.37 24.92
C LEU A 11 -48.66 1.01 24.22
N ALA A 12 -48.26 1.03 22.95
CA ALA A 12 -47.82 -0.16 22.22
C ALA A 12 -46.35 -0.43 22.57
N SER A 13 -46.07 -1.51 23.29
CA SER A 13 -44.70 -1.97 23.54
C SER A 13 -44.17 -2.68 22.30
N LEU A 14 -43.41 -1.94 21.49
CA LEU A 14 -42.59 -2.47 20.40
C LEU A 14 -41.33 -3.09 21.00
N VAL A 15 -41.29 -4.42 21.11
CA VAL A 15 -40.06 -5.15 21.49
C VAL A 15 -39.14 -5.20 20.28
N LEU A 16 -38.13 -4.33 20.26
CA LEU A 16 -37.02 -4.38 19.31
C LEU A 16 -36.15 -5.62 19.62
N LEU A 17 -36.27 -6.65 18.79
CA LEU A 17 -35.30 -7.72 18.66
C LEU A 17 -34.00 -7.14 18.11
N ALA A 18 -33.06 -6.83 19.00
CA ALA A 18 -31.68 -6.54 18.64
C ALA A 18 -31.03 -7.86 18.15
N PHE A 19 -31.01 -8.07 16.83
CA PHE A 19 -30.13 -9.03 16.21
C PHE A 19 -28.69 -8.51 16.37
N SER A 20 -27.97 -9.04 17.37
CA SER A 20 -26.51 -9.00 17.38
C SER A 20 -26.00 -9.84 16.20
N ALA A 21 -25.96 -9.25 15.02
CA ALA A 21 -25.18 -9.77 13.91
C ALA A 21 -23.71 -9.66 14.31
N CYS A 22 -23.16 -10.77 14.81
CA CYS A 22 -21.73 -10.95 14.97
C CYS A 22 -21.13 -10.89 13.56
N VAL A 23 -20.61 -9.73 13.16
CA VAL A 23 -19.84 -9.59 11.93
C VAL A 23 -18.62 -10.47 12.11
N LYS A 24 -18.64 -11.63 11.46
CA LYS A 24 -17.49 -12.51 11.40
C LYS A 24 -16.47 -11.77 10.55
N GLU A 25 -15.45 -11.18 11.18
CA GLU A 25 -14.33 -10.61 10.44
C GLU A 25 -13.86 -11.66 9.42
N PRO A 26 -13.72 -11.29 8.13
CA PRO A 26 -13.17 -12.20 7.14
C PRO A 26 -11.82 -12.69 7.66
N LYS A 27 -11.65 -14.02 7.73
CA LYS A 27 -10.33 -14.57 8.02
C LYS A 27 -9.39 -14.11 6.89
N PRO A 28 -8.16 -13.67 7.20
CA PRO A 28 -7.18 -13.35 6.17
C PRO A 28 -7.08 -14.53 5.20
N GLU A 29 -7.20 -14.26 3.90
CA GLU A 29 -6.99 -15.29 2.90
C GLU A 29 -5.55 -15.82 3.03
N PRO A 30 -5.36 -17.15 3.03
CA PRO A 30 -4.02 -17.70 3.11
C PRO A 30 -3.21 -17.29 1.86
N LEU A 31 -1.93 -16.96 2.05
CA LEU A 31 -1.03 -16.65 0.95
C LEU A 31 -0.98 -17.82 -0.05
N PRO A 32 -0.91 -17.54 -1.36
CA PRO A 32 -0.72 -18.57 -2.38
C PRO A 32 0.62 -19.29 -2.15
N PRO A 33 0.77 -20.56 -2.56
CA PRO A 33 2.04 -21.28 -2.39
C PRO A 33 3.19 -20.55 -3.09
N LEU A 34 4.39 -20.66 -2.51
CA LEU A 34 5.61 -20.17 -3.14
C LEU A 34 5.79 -20.80 -4.51
N ALA A 35 6.25 -19.98 -5.46
CA ALA A 35 6.49 -20.44 -6.81
C ALA A 35 7.63 -21.47 -6.87
N THR A 36 7.53 -22.38 -7.84
CA THR A 36 8.58 -23.35 -8.14
C THR A 36 9.29 -22.97 -9.43
N GLY A 37 10.63 -23.04 -9.44
CA GLY A 37 11.44 -22.69 -10.62
C GLY A 37 12.09 -21.31 -10.52
N PRO A 38 12.79 -20.87 -11.58
CA PRO A 38 13.53 -19.62 -11.56
C PRO A 38 12.62 -18.40 -11.46
N PHE A 39 13.10 -17.37 -10.76
CA PHE A 39 12.37 -16.11 -10.54
C PHE A 39 12.23 -15.28 -11.81
N GLU A 40 13.36 -14.99 -12.47
CA GLU A 40 13.44 -14.05 -13.59
C GLU A 40 12.46 -14.33 -14.74
N PRO A 41 12.26 -15.58 -15.21
CA PRO A 41 11.31 -15.84 -16.28
C PRO A 41 9.84 -15.56 -15.89
N ARG A 42 9.51 -15.61 -14.59
CA ARG A 42 8.14 -15.37 -14.10
C ARG A 42 7.82 -13.90 -13.92
N LEU A 43 8.82 -13.03 -13.81
CA LEU A 43 8.63 -11.57 -13.80
C LEU A 43 8.05 -11.05 -15.11
N LYS A 44 8.41 -11.66 -16.24
CA LYS A 44 8.06 -11.23 -17.62
C LYS A 44 6.58 -11.33 -17.97
N GLN A 45 5.74 -11.79 -17.06
CA GLN A 45 4.28 -11.89 -17.26
C GLN A 45 3.54 -10.59 -16.95
N GLY A 46 4.25 -9.54 -16.50
CA GLY A 46 3.67 -8.29 -16.06
C GLY A 46 3.06 -8.40 -14.66
N TRP A 47 3.10 -7.30 -13.93
CA TRP A 47 2.65 -7.22 -12.53
C TRP A 47 2.00 -5.87 -12.28
N GLN A 48 0.82 -5.88 -11.66
CA GLN A 48 0.09 -4.67 -11.31
C GLN A 48 0.29 -4.37 -9.83
N VAL A 49 0.53 -3.10 -9.49
CA VAL A 49 0.62 -2.65 -8.10
C VAL A 49 -0.79 -2.69 -7.51
N HIS A 50 -1.01 -3.57 -6.54
CA HIS A 50 -2.32 -3.81 -5.95
C HIS A 50 -2.51 -3.06 -4.63
N ALA A 51 -1.49 -3.06 -3.79
CA ALA A 51 -1.49 -2.36 -2.51
C ALA A 51 -0.09 -1.84 -2.21
N VAL A 52 -0.05 -0.76 -1.44
CA VAL A 52 1.19 -0.17 -0.91
C VAL A 52 0.96 0.11 0.56
N SER A 53 1.83 -0.42 1.41
CA SER A 53 1.92 -0.01 2.80
C SER A 53 3.21 0.77 3.01
N TYR A 54 3.18 1.72 3.94
CA TYR A 54 4.30 2.64 4.16
C TYR A 54 4.54 2.82 5.65
N GLN A 55 5.80 3.08 6.01
CA GLN A 55 6.16 3.52 7.34
C GLN A 55 7.45 4.34 7.35
N GLY A 56 7.58 5.23 8.32
CA GLY A 56 8.77 6.05 8.47
C GLY A 56 8.69 7.00 9.64
N ASN A 57 9.65 7.93 9.68
CA ASN A 57 9.74 8.95 10.70
C ASN A 57 9.77 10.33 10.04
N MET A 58 9.15 11.31 10.70
CA MET A 58 9.13 12.70 10.26
C MET A 58 9.29 13.65 11.46
N PRO A 59 9.76 14.89 11.27
CA PRO A 59 9.64 15.92 12.29
C PRO A 59 8.19 16.06 12.74
N ASN A 60 7.92 16.11 14.04
CA ASN A 60 6.56 16.24 14.54
C ASN A 60 6.01 17.64 14.20
N PRO A 61 4.88 17.74 13.45
CA PRO A 61 4.33 19.03 13.01
C PRO A 61 3.70 19.83 14.17
N PHE A 62 3.43 19.20 15.32
CA PHE A 62 2.81 19.84 16.50
C PHE A 62 3.81 20.18 17.60
N ASP A 63 4.99 19.55 17.60
CA ASP A 63 6.11 19.84 18.50
C ASP A 63 7.43 19.62 17.77
N THR A 64 8.03 20.71 17.30
CA THR A 64 9.24 20.69 16.46
C THR A 64 10.49 20.17 17.17
N THR A 65 10.43 19.87 18.46
CA THR A 65 11.54 19.26 19.22
C THR A 65 11.52 17.74 19.21
N THR A 66 10.47 17.14 18.64
CA THR A 66 10.24 15.68 18.64
C THR A 66 10.07 15.12 17.23
N THR A 67 10.12 13.79 17.13
CA THR A 67 9.87 13.03 15.90
C THR A 67 8.52 12.33 16.02
N ALA A 68 7.74 12.31 14.95
CA ALA A 68 6.54 11.50 14.81
C ALA A 68 6.83 10.30 13.89
N GLN A 69 6.29 9.15 14.24
CA GLN A 69 6.26 7.98 13.37
C GLN A 69 4.98 8.01 12.55
N PHE A 70 5.08 7.74 11.25
CA PHE A 70 3.93 7.54 10.38
C PHE A 70 3.94 6.10 9.87
N GLN A 71 2.75 5.52 9.71
CA GLN A 71 2.56 4.22 9.07
C GLN A 71 1.11 4.07 8.59
N GLY A 72 0.89 3.33 7.52
CA GLY A 72 -0.46 3.11 7.02
C GLY A 72 -0.50 2.31 5.71
N GLU A 73 -1.72 2.12 5.24
CA GLU A 73 -2.03 1.61 3.90
C GLU A 73 -2.35 2.78 2.99
N ALA A 74 -1.76 2.81 1.80
CA ALA A 74 -2.03 3.82 0.81
C ALA A 74 -3.39 3.60 0.13
N TYR A 75 -3.91 4.64 -0.50
CA TYR A 75 -5.11 4.60 -1.31
C TYR A 75 -4.86 5.25 -2.68
N ASP A 76 -5.84 5.12 -3.58
CA ASP A 76 -5.69 5.49 -5.00
C ASP A 76 -4.46 4.84 -5.65
N VAL A 77 -4.18 3.60 -5.24
CA VAL A 77 -3.01 2.83 -5.69
C VAL A 77 -3.19 2.43 -7.14
N SER A 78 -2.18 2.72 -7.95
CA SER A 78 -2.04 2.26 -9.32
C SER A 78 -0.57 2.13 -9.70
N GLY A 79 -0.31 1.40 -10.78
CA GLY A 79 1.03 1.20 -11.28
C GLY A 79 1.25 -0.22 -11.78
N GLU A 80 2.37 -0.41 -12.45
CA GLU A 80 2.73 -1.69 -13.03
C GLU A 80 4.24 -1.86 -13.15
N PHE A 81 4.66 -3.12 -13.24
CA PHE A 81 6.02 -3.52 -13.59
C PHE A 81 5.93 -4.47 -14.78
N THR A 82 6.60 -4.11 -15.87
CA THR A 82 6.72 -4.96 -17.06
C THR A 82 8.19 -5.17 -17.40
N PHE A 83 8.50 -6.35 -17.93
CA PHE A 83 9.87 -6.79 -18.16
C PHE A 83 9.98 -7.42 -19.55
N GLU A 84 10.96 -7.00 -20.33
CA GLU A 84 11.21 -7.52 -21.68
C GLU A 84 12.71 -7.76 -21.91
N ASP A 85 13.04 -8.75 -22.76
CA ASP A 85 14.40 -8.90 -23.26
C ASP A 85 14.49 -8.27 -24.65
N ARG A 86 15.47 -7.40 -24.86
CA ARG A 86 15.71 -6.76 -26.17
C ARG A 86 17.20 -6.62 -26.44
N ASN A 87 17.67 -7.25 -27.53
CA ASN A 87 19.07 -7.16 -27.99
C ASN A 87 20.08 -7.36 -26.84
N ASP A 88 19.96 -8.47 -26.12
CA ASP A 88 20.79 -8.84 -24.96
C ASP A 88 20.66 -7.90 -23.74
N SER A 89 19.70 -6.95 -23.74
CA SER A 89 19.36 -6.12 -22.59
C SER A 89 18.10 -6.64 -21.90
N ALA A 90 18.13 -6.70 -20.57
CA ALA A 90 16.96 -6.95 -19.74
C ALA A 90 16.31 -5.59 -19.40
N LEU A 91 15.24 -5.24 -20.09
CA LEU A 91 14.55 -3.96 -19.94
C LEU A 91 13.36 -4.09 -18.99
N ALA A 92 13.09 -3.03 -18.25
CA ALA A 92 11.92 -2.91 -17.40
C ALA A 92 11.28 -1.54 -17.57
N HIS A 93 9.95 -1.54 -17.61
CA HIS A 93 9.14 -0.37 -17.40
C HIS A 93 8.47 -0.51 -16.04
N TYR A 94 8.46 0.56 -15.24
CA TYR A 94 7.75 0.60 -13.97
C TYR A 94 6.98 1.89 -13.81
N SER A 95 5.86 1.80 -13.09
CA SER A 95 5.11 2.93 -12.56
C SER A 95 4.55 2.57 -11.18
N ILE A 96 4.58 3.52 -10.27
CA ILE A 96 4.03 3.43 -8.91
C ILE A 96 3.38 4.78 -8.62
N ASP A 97 2.10 4.78 -8.33
CA ASP A 97 1.33 5.97 -8.00
C ASP A 97 0.38 5.64 -6.84
N PHE A 98 0.47 6.41 -5.75
CA PHE A 98 -0.41 6.26 -4.60
C PHE A 98 -0.51 7.53 -3.76
N THR A 99 -1.55 7.59 -2.93
CA THR A 99 -1.73 8.63 -1.92
C THR A 99 -1.64 8.04 -0.51
N ALA A 100 -0.98 8.75 0.40
CA ALA A 100 -0.72 8.31 1.77
C ALA A 100 -1.08 9.39 2.80
N ASP A 101 -1.80 8.98 3.84
CA ASP A 101 -2.07 9.81 5.01
C ASP A 101 -0.98 9.62 6.06
N LEU A 102 -0.10 10.61 6.22
CA LEU A 102 1.03 10.49 7.16
C LEU A 102 0.56 10.55 8.63
N LEU A 103 -0.22 11.58 8.96
CA LEU A 103 -0.84 11.77 10.28
C LEU A 103 -2.23 12.38 10.11
N ALA A 104 -3.12 12.11 11.05
CA ALA A 104 -4.48 12.66 11.02
C ALA A 104 -4.49 14.19 10.98
N GLY A 105 -5.23 14.76 10.01
CA GLY A 105 -5.36 16.20 9.82
C GLY A 105 -4.27 16.86 8.98
N MET A 106 -3.30 16.10 8.47
CA MET A 106 -2.31 16.60 7.51
C MET A 106 -2.83 16.52 6.07
N VAL A 107 -2.20 17.29 5.18
CA VAL A 107 -2.42 17.15 3.73
C VAL A 107 -1.84 15.79 3.30
N PRO A 108 -2.60 14.95 2.58
CA PRO A 108 -2.09 13.67 2.10
C PRO A 108 -0.84 13.85 1.24
N LEU A 109 0.08 12.90 1.33
CA LEU A 109 1.26 12.80 0.49
C LEU A 109 0.89 12.06 -0.79
N HIS A 110 1.15 12.66 -1.95
CA HIS A 110 1.06 11.98 -3.24
C HIS A 110 2.46 11.54 -3.66
N TYR A 111 2.63 10.24 -3.93
CA TYR A 111 3.86 9.67 -4.45
C TYR A 111 3.62 9.16 -5.87
N MET A 112 4.47 9.59 -6.80
CA MET A 112 4.47 9.10 -8.17
C MET A 112 5.91 8.87 -8.62
N ASN A 113 6.21 7.67 -9.08
CA ASN A 113 7.51 7.30 -9.63
C ASN A 113 7.30 6.37 -10.83
N PHE A 114 7.91 6.70 -11.96
CA PHE A 114 7.83 5.89 -13.17
C PHE A 114 9.13 6.00 -13.97
N GLY A 115 9.45 4.96 -14.72
CA GLY A 115 10.64 4.97 -15.55
C GLY A 115 10.79 3.75 -16.44
N ASP A 116 11.67 3.90 -17.41
CA ASP A 116 12.16 2.85 -18.28
C ASP A 116 13.66 2.65 -18.01
N GLY A 117 14.10 1.41 -17.87
CA GLY A 117 15.47 1.12 -17.48
C GLY A 117 15.92 -0.30 -17.76
N ILE A 118 17.14 -0.59 -17.32
CA ILE A 118 17.68 -1.95 -17.27
C ILE A 118 17.39 -2.51 -15.89
N TRP A 119 16.95 -3.76 -15.81
CA TRP A 119 16.78 -4.43 -14.53
C TRP A 119 17.77 -5.59 -14.34
N THR A 120 18.03 -5.93 -13.09
CA THR A 120 18.77 -7.14 -12.72
C THR A 120 18.24 -7.69 -11.40
N TYR A 121 18.43 -8.98 -11.17
CA TYR A 121 18.05 -9.65 -9.93
C TYR A 121 19.22 -10.44 -9.35
N ASP A 122 19.52 -10.23 -8.07
CA ASP A 122 20.44 -11.06 -7.32
C ASP A 122 19.67 -12.06 -6.45
N SER A 123 19.76 -13.34 -6.82
CA SER A 123 19.12 -14.43 -6.08
C SER A 123 19.63 -14.64 -4.65
N ILE A 124 20.83 -14.15 -4.31
CA ILE A 124 21.43 -14.31 -2.98
C ILE A 124 20.82 -13.30 -2.01
N SER A 125 20.80 -12.02 -2.38
CA SER A 125 20.17 -10.95 -1.59
C SER A 125 18.66 -10.84 -1.78
N LYS A 126 18.12 -11.50 -2.82
CA LYS A 126 16.74 -11.37 -3.30
C LYS A 126 16.39 -9.94 -3.70
N THR A 127 17.36 -9.21 -4.23
CA THR A 127 17.20 -7.81 -4.58
C THR A 127 17.02 -7.65 -6.09
N ILE A 128 16.03 -6.85 -6.49
CA ILE A 128 15.80 -6.38 -7.85
C ILE A 128 16.25 -4.92 -7.91
N TRP A 129 17.07 -4.58 -8.90
CA TRP A 129 17.41 -3.20 -9.21
C TRP A 129 16.82 -2.79 -10.56
N PHE A 130 16.28 -1.58 -10.62
CA PHE A 130 15.82 -0.91 -11.82
C PHE A 130 16.72 0.31 -12.05
N TYR A 131 17.68 0.17 -12.97
CA TYR A 131 18.63 1.22 -13.31
C TYR A 131 18.03 2.16 -14.36
N ALA A 132 17.71 3.38 -13.94
CA ALA A 132 17.17 4.44 -14.78
C ALA A 132 17.90 5.76 -14.45
N TYR A 133 19.05 5.98 -15.11
CA TYR A 133 19.94 7.12 -14.81
C TYR A 133 19.19 8.46 -14.68
N PRO A 134 19.41 9.25 -13.60
CA PRO A 134 20.44 9.07 -12.56
C PRO A 134 20.04 8.14 -11.40
N ASP A 135 18.80 7.68 -11.36
CA ASP A 135 18.24 6.99 -10.21
C ASP A 135 18.32 5.46 -10.37
N THR A 136 18.36 4.77 -9.23
CA THR A 136 18.24 3.32 -9.18
C THR A 136 17.18 3.00 -8.14
N LEU A 137 16.09 2.40 -8.59
CA LEU A 137 15.06 1.91 -7.71
C LEU A 137 15.41 0.47 -7.30
N GLU A 138 15.42 0.21 -6.00
CA GLU A 138 15.81 -1.07 -5.43
C GLU A 138 14.65 -1.68 -4.64
N PHE A 139 14.40 -2.97 -4.84
CA PHE A 139 13.41 -3.72 -4.07
C PHE A 139 13.99 -5.05 -3.58
N ILE A 140 13.70 -5.41 -2.34
CA ILE A 140 13.94 -6.75 -1.80
C ILE A 140 12.64 -7.56 -1.95
N VAL A 141 12.75 -8.78 -2.49
CA VAL A 141 11.64 -9.71 -2.68
C VAL A 141 11.42 -10.53 -1.41
N ASP A 142 10.40 -10.18 -0.65
CA ASP A 142 10.01 -10.88 0.58
C ASP A 142 9.23 -12.16 0.28
N TYR A 143 8.36 -12.10 -0.73
CA TYR A 143 7.50 -13.21 -1.12
C TYR A 143 7.34 -13.33 -2.63
N ASP A 144 7.40 -14.56 -3.11
CA ASP A 144 7.42 -14.89 -4.51
C ASP A 144 6.52 -16.09 -4.82
N ALA A 145 5.33 -15.80 -5.36
CA ALA A 145 4.37 -16.76 -5.85
C ALA A 145 3.98 -16.46 -7.31
N ASP A 146 3.29 -17.40 -7.95
CA ASP A 146 2.95 -17.28 -9.37
C ASP A 146 2.00 -16.11 -9.67
N THR A 147 1.13 -15.75 -8.71
CA THR A 147 0.11 -14.70 -8.82
C THR A 147 0.24 -13.58 -7.79
N LEU A 148 1.24 -13.65 -6.91
CA LEU A 148 1.48 -12.68 -5.84
C LEU A 148 2.97 -12.44 -5.67
N GLN A 149 3.36 -11.17 -5.57
CA GLN A 149 4.68 -10.75 -5.11
C GLN A 149 4.55 -9.77 -3.96
N LEU A 150 5.42 -9.90 -2.97
CA LEU A 150 5.57 -8.91 -1.89
C LEU A 150 7.00 -8.42 -1.91
N TRP A 151 7.17 -7.12 -2.19
CA TRP A 151 8.48 -6.48 -2.26
C TRP A 151 8.54 -5.31 -1.28
N HIS A 152 9.74 -4.95 -0.83
CA HIS A 152 9.94 -3.73 -0.06
C HIS A 152 11.14 -2.92 -0.51
N SER A 153 11.07 -1.62 -0.30
CA SER A 153 12.12 -0.64 -0.61
C SER A 153 12.24 0.40 0.50
N ASN A 154 13.40 1.05 0.59
CA ASN A 154 13.58 2.28 1.35
C ASN A 154 13.74 3.43 0.37
N VAL A 155 12.70 4.24 0.22
CA VAL A 155 12.64 5.36 -0.71
C VAL A 155 12.75 6.69 0.04
N ILE A 156 13.26 7.72 -0.64
CA ILE A 156 13.19 9.11 -0.17
C ILE A 156 12.01 9.75 -0.88
N ILE A 157 11.02 10.21 -0.12
CA ILE A 157 9.85 10.90 -0.67
C ILE A 157 9.91 12.38 -0.33
N ASP A 158 9.83 13.23 -1.35
CA ASP A 158 9.67 14.66 -1.14
C ASP A 158 8.25 14.96 -0.65
N TYR A 159 8.14 15.73 0.43
CA TYR A 159 6.85 16.20 0.96
C TYR A 159 6.77 17.74 0.93
N PRO A 160 6.33 18.32 -0.20
CA PRO A 160 6.38 19.77 -0.43
C PRO A 160 5.56 20.58 0.57
N ALA A 161 4.45 20.04 1.09
CA ALA A 161 3.58 20.75 2.03
C ALA A 161 4.29 21.16 3.33
N MET A 162 5.35 20.44 3.71
CA MET A 162 6.21 20.77 4.86
C MET A 162 7.63 21.16 4.47
N ASN A 163 7.98 21.12 3.18
CA ASN A 163 9.34 21.35 2.69
C ASN A 163 10.38 20.42 3.36
N ILE A 164 10.06 19.13 3.44
CA ILE A 164 10.92 18.08 4.01
C ILE A 164 11.03 16.90 3.03
N THR A 165 12.03 16.05 3.27
CA THR A 165 12.13 14.73 2.65
C THR A 165 11.94 13.63 3.70
N LEU A 166 11.34 12.53 3.29
CA LEU A 166 10.91 11.45 4.18
C LEU A 166 11.58 10.14 3.76
N PRO A 167 12.58 9.65 4.54
CA PRO A 167 13.02 8.27 4.45
C PRO A 167 11.87 7.35 4.82
N THR A 168 11.39 6.58 3.85
CA THR A 168 10.16 5.81 3.94
C THR A 168 10.42 4.38 3.53
N ARG A 169 10.09 3.44 4.41
CA ARG A 169 9.92 2.05 3.98
C ARG A 169 8.59 1.96 3.23
N MET A 170 8.66 1.42 2.03
CA MET A 170 7.53 1.18 1.15
C MET A 170 7.47 -0.32 0.87
N ASP A 171 6.40 -0.96 1.29
CA ASP A 171 6.11 -2.36 0.99
C ASP A 171 5.01 -2.41 -0.07
N ILE A 172 5.25 -3.08 -1.19
CA ILE A 172 4.32 -3.17 -2.31
C ILE A 172 3.84 -4.61 -2.50
N GLU A 173 2.55 -4.74 -2.74
CA GLU A 173 1.93 -5.99 -3.16
C GLU A 173 1.65 -5.93 -4.65
N LEU A 174 2.16 -6.91 -5.39
CA LEU A 174 1.91 -7.03 -6.82
C LEU A 174 1.06 -8.24 -7.15
N ARG A 175 0.14 -8.08 -8.11
CA ARG A 175 -0.75 -9.14 -8.58
C ARG A 175 -0.80 -9.22 -10.11
N LYS A 176 -1.33 -10.34 -10.61
CA LYS A 176 -1.65 -10.59 -12.01
C LYS A 176 -3.16 -10.63 -12.22
#